data_AF-A0A7V9SKX9-F1
#
_entry.id   AF-A0A7V9SKX9-F1
#
_cell.length_a   1.000
_cell.length_b   1.000
_cell.length_c   1.000
_cell.angle_alpha   90.00
_cell.angle_beta   90.00
_cell.angle_gamma   90.00
#
_symmetry.space_group_name_H-M   'P 1'
#
loop_
_entity.id
_entity.type
_entity.pdbx_description
1 polymer ?
#
loop_
_entity_poly.entity_id
_entity_poly.type
_entity_poly.pdbx_seq_one_letter_code
_entity_poly.pdbx_strand_id
1 'polypeptide(L)' 'ARTTDVYGNIAQVFSTYETLKKADDKKPFMRGINSFQLLNDGKRWWVMTIYWQAETPENLVPKKYLNSKKN' A
#
# COMPACT_ATOMS: atom_id res chain seq x y z
N ALA A 1 2.90 6.16 -1.28
CA ALA A 1 4.06 5.52 -1.94
C ALA A 1 3.86 4.03 -2.10
N ARG A 2 4.70 3.35 -2.88
CA ARG A 2 4.68 1.89 -3.06
C ARG A 2 6.10 1.33 -3.03
N THR A 3 6.28 0.21 -2.34
CA THR A 3 7.50 -0.61 -2.36
C THR A 3 7.11 -2.01 -2.82
N THR A 4 7.88 -2.56 -3.75
CA THR A 4 7.57 -3.85 -4.38
C THR A 4 8.84 -4.68 -4.46
N ASP A 5 8.79 -5.86 -3.87
CA ASP A 5 9.83 -6.88 -3.99
C ASP A 5 9.25 -8.06 -4.77
N VAL A 6 9.97 -8.54 -5.78
CA VAL A 6 9.53 -9.62 -6.69
C VAL A 6 10.58 -10.72 -6.71
N TYR A 7 10.13 -11.98 -6.63
CA TYR A 7 10.96 -13.15 -6.86
C TYR A 7 10.20 -14.16 -7.71
N GLY A 8 10.64 -14.36 -8.95
CA GLY A 8 9.93 -15.21 -9.92
C GLY A 8 8.46 -14.79 -10.06
N ASN A 9 7.56 -15.70 -9.70
CA ASN A 9 6.11 -15.53 -9.85
C ASN A 9 5.42 -14.98 -8.60
N ILE A 10 6.15 -14.55 -7.56
CA ILE A 10 5.56 -13.96 -6.35
C ILE A 10 6.01 -12.51 -6.16
N ALA A 11 5.16 -11.71 -5.54
CA ALA A 11 5.51 -10.36 -5.12
C ALA A 11 4.96 -10.02 -3.73
N GLN A 12 5.74 -9.27 -2.98
CA GLN A 12 5.33 -8.61 -1.74
C GLN A 12 5.25 -7.11 -2.02
N VAL A 13 4.09 -6.50 -1.74
CA VAL A 13 3.87 -5.08 -2.02
C VAL A 13 3.36 -4.38 -0.78
N PHE A 14 4.09 -3.36 -0.35
CA PHE A 14 3.57 -2.37 0.60
C PHE A 14 3.10 -1.14 -0.16
N SER A 15 1.85 -0.74 0.09
CA SER A 15 1.28 0.48 -0.50
C SER A 15 0.64 1.33 0.58
N THR A 16 1.04 2.59 0.65
CA THR A 16 0.37 3.56 1.53
C THR A 16 -0.96 3.93 0.92
N TYR A 17 -2.03 3.86 1.72
CA TYR A 17 -3.37 4.29 1.34
C TYR A 17 -3.77 5.53 2.12
N GLU A 18 -4.71 6.28 1.55
CA GLU A 18 -5.37 7.42 2.17
C GLU A 18 -6.88 7.27 1.95
N THR A 19 -7.67 7.68 2.94
CA THR A 19 -9.13 7.68 2.87
C THR A 19 -9.62 9.10 3.04
N LEU A 20 -10.42 9.54 2.07
CA LEU A 20 -11.11 10.83 2.05
C LEU A 20 -12.60 10.57 2.30
N LYS A 21 -13.31 11.50 2.97
CA LYS A 21 -14.77 11.36 3.12
C LYS A 21 -15.47 11.79 1.84
N LYS A 22 -14.90 12.78 1.15
CA LYS A 22 -15.34 13.28 -0.15
C LYS A 22 -14.15 13.43 -1.08
N ALA A 23 -14.40 13.38 -2.38
CA ALA A 23 -13.36 13.50 -3.39
C ALA A 23 -12.64 14.87 -3.37
N ASP A 24 -13.30 15.92 -2.88
CA ASP A 24 -12.79 17.29 -2.79
C ASP A 24 -12.15 17.61 -1.42
N ASP A 25 -12.10 16.66 -0.49
CA ASP A 25 -11.43 16.85 0.78
C ASP A 25 -9.92 17.07 0.57
N LYS A 26 -9.40 18.17 1.14
CA LYS A 26 -7.97 18.51 1.00
C LYS A 26 -7.04 17.64 1.85
N LYS A 27 -7.58 16.92 2.84
CA LYS A 27 -6.81 16.11 3.78
C LYS A 27 -7.48 14.76 4.01
N PRO A 28 -6.73 13.66 4.00
CA PRO A 28 -7.26 12.36 4.39
C PRO A 28 -7.62 12.34 5.88
N PHE A 29 -8.69 11.62 6.22
CA PHE A 29 -9.07 11.40 7.61
C PHE A 29 -8.51 10.08 8.16
N MET A 30 -8.08 9.17 7.29
CA MET A 30 -7.31 7.98 7.64
C MET A 30 -6.24 7.74 6.60
N ARG A 31 -5.12 7.17 7.02
CA ARG A 31 -4.10 6.60 6.15
C ARG A 31 -3.49 5.38 6.81
N GLY A 32 -2.74 4.59 6.05
CA GLY A 32 -2.09 3.40 6.56
C GLY A 32 -1.32 2.68 5.46
N ILE A 33 -0.89 1.45 5.74
CA ILE A 33 -0.20 0.60 4.76
C ILE A 33 -1.03 -0.65 4.51
N ASN A 34 -1.24 -0.95 3.23
CA ASN A 34 -1.64 -2.27 2.76
C ASN A 34 -0.40 -3.11 2.50
N SER A 35 -0.42 -4.36 2.96
CA SER A 35 0.55 -5.42 2.69
C SER A 35 -0.12 -6.47 1.79
N PHE A 36 0.33 -6.57 0.55
CA PHE A 36 -0.19 -7.52 -0.43
C PHE A 36 0.78 -8.66 -0.64
N GLN A 37 0.25 -9.88 -0.64
CA GLN A 37 0.92 -11.05 -1.22
C GLN A 37 0.28 -11.34 -2.58
N LEU A 38 1.11 -11.36 -3.62
CA LEU A 38 0.66 -11.58 -4.99
C LEU A 38 1.28 -12.84 -5.59
N LEU A 39 0.51 -13.53 -6.43
CA LEU A 39 0.95 -14.68 -7.22
C LEU A 39 0.67 -14.41 -8.71
N ASN A 40 1.66 -14.63 -9.57
CA ASN A 40 1.50 -14.66 -11.01
C ASN A 40 1.36 -16.11 -11.49
N ASP A 41 0.25 -16.44 -12.13
CA ASP A 41 0.00 -17.79 -12.66
C ASP A 41 0.63 -18.04 -14.05
N GLY A 42 1.41 -17.09 -14.55
CA GLY A 42 1.99 -17.08 -15.90
C GLY A 42 1.17 -16.29 -16.92
N LYS A 43 -0.05 -15.86 -16.58
CA LYS A 43 -0.92 -15.01 -17.41
C LYS A 43 -1.23 -13.68 -16.74
N ARG A 44 -1.45 -13.68 -15.42
CA ARG A 44 -1.74 -12.47 -14.66
C ARG A 44 -1.38 -12.58 -13.17
N TRP A 45 -1.33 -11.43 -12.53
CA TRP A 45 -1.20 -11.32 -11.08
C TRP A 45 -2.55 -11.48 -10.38
N TRP A 46 -2.53 -12.26 -9.32
CA TRP A 46 -3.63 -12.47 -8.39
C TRP A 46 -3.26 -11.94 -7.02
N VAL A 47 -4.22 -11.31 -6.34
CA VAL A 47 -4.08 -10.96 -4.94
C VAL A 47 -4.44 -12.18 -4.11
N MET A 48 -3.46 -12.77 -3.45
CA MET A 48 -3.66 -13.94 -2.60
C MET A 48 -4.07 -13.54 -1.19
N THR A 49 -3.43 -12.51 -0.66
CA THR A 49 -3.67 -12.00 0.69
C THR A 49 -3.54 -10.48 0.70
N ILE A 50 -4.38 -9.84 1.51
CA ILE A 50 -4.22 -8.43 1.90
C ILE A 50 -4.28 -8.36 3.42
N TYR A 51 -3.27 -7.75 4.03
CA TYR A 51 -3.36 -7.19 5.37
C TYR A 51 -3.27 -5.67 5.29
N TRP A 52 -3.85 -4.98 6.26
CA TRP A 52 -3.71 -3.54 6.38
C TRP A 52 -3.46 -3.15 7.83
N GLN A 53 -2.69 -2.09 7.99
CA GLN A 53 -2.45 -1.46 9.29
C GLN A 53 -2.70 0.04 9.14
N ALA A 54 -3.68 0.54 9.89
CA ALA A 54 -3.97 1.96 9.97
C ALA A 54 -2.89 2.71 10.77
N GLU A 55 -2.64 3.94 10.36
CA GLU A 55 -1.83 4.88 11.15
C GLU A 55 -2.54 5.24 12.46
N THR A 56 -1.77 5.32 13.54
CA THR A 56 -2.21 5.83 14.85
C THR A 56 -1.20 6.85 15.37
N PRO A 57 -1.53 7.68 16.38
CA PRO A 57 -0.56 8.59 16.99
C PRO A 57 0.69 7.87 17.54
N GLU A 58 0.54 6.61 17.99
CA GLU A 58 1.61 5.79 18.54
C GLU A 58 2.39 5.01 17.47
N ASN A 59 1.78 4.78 16.30
CA ASN A 59 2.38 4.06 15.18
C ASN A 59 2.12 4.82 13.87
N LEU A 60 2.99 5.78 13.59
CA LEU A 60 2.97 6.59 12.38
C LEU A 60 3.45 5.77 11.16
N VAL A 61 2.91 6.07 9.98
CA VAL A 61 3.41 5.52 8.71
C VAL A 61 4.86 5.98 8.55
N PRO A 62 5.83 5.06 8.44
CA PRO A 62 7.23 5.43 8.30
C PRO A 62 7.47 6.32 7.07
N LYS A 63 8.32 7.34 7.22
CA LYS A 63 8.62 8.33 6.16
C LYS A 63 8.97 7.70 4.81
N LYS A 64 9.69 6.56 4.81
CA LYS A 64 10.05 5.82 3.59
C LYS A 64 8.83 5.39 2.74
N TYR A 65 7.67 5.20 3.36
CA TYR A 65 6.43 4.83 2.68
C TYR A 65 5.54 6.03 2.34
N LEU A 66 5.94 7.27 2.67
CA LEU A 66 5.22 8.47 2.30
C LEU A 66 5.68 9.05 0.95
N ASN A 67 6.91 8.77 0.55
CA ASN A 67 7.50 9.34 -0.67
C ASN A 67 7.37 8.36 -1.86
N SER A 68 6.34 8.50 -2.69
CA SER A 68 6.44 8.04 -4.08
C SER A 68 6.92 9.21 -4.91
N LYS A 69 8.03 9.05 -5.63
CA LYS A 69 8.31 9.95 -6.76
C LYS A 69 7.06 9.93 -7.64
N LYS A 70 6.37 11.07 -7.74
CA LYS A 70 5.43 11.31 -8.84
C LYS A 70 6.31 11.39 -10.08
N ASN A 71 6.31 10.33 -10.87
CA ASN A 71 6.71 10.44 -12.27
C ASN A 71 5.54 11.03 -13.04
#